data_AF-A0A1E7FS92-F1
#
_entry.id   AF-A0A1E7FS92-F1
#
_cell.length_a   1.000
_cell.length_b   1.000
_cell.length_c   1.000
_cell.angle_alpha   90.00
_cell.angle_beta   90.00
_cell.angle_gamma   90.00
#
_symmetry.space_group_name_H-M   'P 1'
#
loop_
_entity.id
_entity.type
_entity.pdbx_description
1 polymer ?
#
loop_
_entity_poly.entity_id
_entity_poly.type
_entity_poly.pdbx_seq_one_letter_code
_entity_poly.pdbx_strand_id
1 'polypeptide(L)'
;MHEARGSFSVDLLEGVVETVETRKKALWKAHGWCAALAWGILSPIAIGAAILRKWFPDGLWLKIHQYLNLLVVLLTIAAFAFGVAAIIEETPAGGNPRHFNAEPYPHRTIGLIVFVLVLFQLGSGQFRPNTPGKGEDKTRIRSSWEILHRVLGISLLAASWYQVQSGLQIYQTLFVDSATNLSSIFWGIVGAISGLIALGFVVIQIKGDKDDDSDSNQNEEKNSNEDSI
;
A
#
# COMPACT_ATOMS: atom_id res chain seq x y z
N MET A 1 -30.02 -5.33 6.59
CA MET A 1 -29.29 -6.61 6.66
C MET A 1 -29.86 -7.47 5.55
N HIS A 2 -29.15 -7.67 4.43
CA HIS A 2 -29.62 -8.50 3.32
C HIS A 2 -28.67 -9.69 3.19
N GLU A 3 -29.21 -10.89 3.40
CA GLU A 3 -28.52 -12.17 3.21
C GLU A 3 -27.99 -12.31 1.78
N ALA A 4 -26.88 -13.04 1.65
CA ALA A 4 -26.29 -13.43 0.39
C ALA A 4 -27.35 -14.11 -0.49
N ARG A 5 -27.82 -13.39 -1.51
CA ARG A 5 -28.76 -13.93 -2.50
C ARG A 5 -28.01 -14.86 -3.46
N GLY A 6 -28.02 -16.16 -3.21
CA GLY A 6 -27.81 -17.15 -4.26
C GLY A 6 -28.93 -17.07 -5.28
N SER A 7 -28.66 -17.33 -6.56
CA SER A 7 -29.75 -17.64 -7.50
C SER A 7 -29.76 -19.13 -7.79
N PHE A 8 -30.95 -19.64 -8.01
CA PHE A 8 -31.18 -21.04 -8.31
C PHE A 8 -31.79 -21.12 -9.71
N SER A 9 -31.27 -22.01 -10.54
CA SER A 9 -31.94 -22.45 -11.76
C SER A 9 -32.85 -23.60 -11.36
N VAL A 10 -34.15 -23.48 -11.62
CA VAL A 10 -35.11 -24.56 -11.37
C VAL A 10 -35.50 -25.12 -12.72
N ASP A 11 -35.00 -26.31 -13.03
CA ASP A 11 -35.50 -27.09 -14.16
C ASP A 11 -36.72 -27.89 -13.70
N LEU A 12 -37.90 -27.42 -14.09
CA LEU A 12 -39.17 -28.03 -13.72
C LEU A 12 -39.44 -29.34 -14.50
N LEU A 13 -38.73 -29.62 -15.58
CA LEU A 13 -38.87 -30.86 -16.37
C LEU A 13 -38.00 -31.98 -15.80
N GLU A 14 -36.80 -31.65 -15.32
CA GLU A 14 -35.87 -32.63 -14.72
C GLU A 14 -36.01 -32.74 -13.20
N GLY A 15 -36.74 -31.80 -12.57
CA GLY A 15 -36.88 -31.74 -11.11
C GLY A 15 -35.58 -31.37 -10.39
N VAL A 16 -34.64 -30.74 -11.12
CA VAL A 16 -33.31 -30.39 -10.64
C VAL A 16 -33.29 -28.90 -10.25
N VAL A 17 -32.78 -28.62 -9.07
CA VAL A 17 -32.46 -27.27 -8.62
C VAL A 17 -30.94 -27.14 -8.63
N GLU A 18 -30.41 -26.40 -9.60
CA GLU A 18 -28.99 -26.08 -9.64
C GLU A 18 -28.72 -24.74 -8.96
N THR A 19 -27.71 -24.72 -8.09
CA THR A 19 -27.17 -23.45 -7.56
C THR A 19 -26.38 -22.76 -8.65
N VAL A 20 -26.84 -21.59 -9.11
CA VAL A 20 -26.09 -20.79 -10.07
C VAL A 20 -25.14 -19.89 -9.28
N GLU A 21 -23.82 -20.06 -9.45
CA GLU A 21 -22.84 -19.09 -8.95
C GLU A 21 -23.04 -17.77 -9.72
N THR A 22 -23.81 -16.85 -9.13
CA THR A 22 -24.10 -15.54 -9.73
C THR A 22 -22.92 -14.58 -9.70
N ARG A 23 -21.90 -14.86 -8.90
CA ARG A 23 -20.72 -14.00 -8.75
C ARG A 23 -19.45 -14.76 -9.00
N LYS A 24 -18.53 -14.15 -9.74
CA LYS A 24 -17.23 -14.73 -10.08
C LYS A 24 -16.27 -14.62 -8.89
N LYS A 25 -16.49 -15.47 -7.88
CA LYS A 25 -15.74 -15.49 -6.60
C LYS A 25 -14.22 -15.52 -6.82
N ALA A 26 -13.75 -16.21 -7.86
CA ALA A 26 -12.34 -16.26 -8.22
C ALA A 26 -11.75 -14.89 -8.59
N LEU A 27 -12.47 -14.08 -9.38
CA LEU A 27 -12.02 -12.74 -9.77
C LEU A 27 -11.98 -11.79 -8.58
N TRP A 28 -12.99 -11.84 -7.71
CA TRP A 28 -13.00 -11.05 -6.47
C TRP A 28 -11.90 -11.45 -5.49
N LYS A 29 -11.59 -12.74 -5.37
CA LYS A 29 -10.44 -13.24 -4.60
C LYS A 29 -9.13 -12.72 -5.18
N ALA A 30 -8.94 -12.81 -6.50
CA ALA A 30 -7.72 -12.34 -7.16
C ALA A 30 -7.53 -10.82 -6.97
N HIS A 31 -8.60 -10.04 -7.17
CA HIS A 31 -8.64 -8.60 -6.87
C HIS A 31 -8.17 -8.30 -5.43
N GLY A 32 -8.80 -8.96 -4.44
CA GLY A 32 -8.50 -8.75 -3.03
C GLY A 32 -7.07 -9.14 -2.65
N TRP A 33 -6.57 -10.30 -3.10
CA TRP A 33 -5.20 -10.74 -2.80
C TRP A 33 -4.15 -9.84 -3.42
N CYS A 34 -4.30 -9.43 -4.68
CA CYS A 34 -3.37 -8.50 -5.31
C CYS A 34 -3.31 -7.17 -4.55
N ALA A 35 -4.47 -6.61 -4.15
CA ALA A 35 -4.53 -5.37 -3.39
C ALA A 35 -3.92 -5.52 -1.97
N ALA A 36 -4.25 -6.61 -1.26
CA ALA A 36 -3.75 -6.86 0.08
C ALA A 36 -2.23 -7.08 0.12
N LEU A 37 -1.66 -7.82 -0.85
CA LEU A 37 -0.22 -8.02 -0.96
C LEU A 37 0.51 -6.71 -1.29
N ALA A 38 -0.01 -5.94 -2.26
CA ALA A 38 0.55 -4.66 -2.66
C ALA A 38 0.60 -3.67 -1.48
N TRP A 39 -0.53 -3.43 -0.84
CA TRP A 39 -0.67 -2.33 0.12
C TRP A 39 -0.50 -2.74 1.58
N GLY A 40 -0.68 -4.02 1.90
CA GLY A 40 -0.52 -4.54 3.25
C GLY A 40 0.90 -5.02 3.58
N ILE A 41 1.69 -5.41 2.57
CA ILE A 41 3.02 -5.98 2.79
C ILE A 41 4.08 -5.20 2.02
N LEU A 42 4.00 -5.16 0.70
CA LEU A 42 5.07 -4.63 -0.14
C LEU A 42 5.28 -3.13 0.04
N SER A 43 4.20 -2.35 0.04
CA SER A 43 4.26 -0.89 0.21
C SER A 43 4.82 -0.47 1.59
N PRO A 44 4.35 -1.03 2.72
CA PRO A 44 4.98 -0.80 4.03
C PRO A 44 6.46 -1.13 4.07
N ILE A 45 6.89 -2.27 3.49
CA ILE A 45 8.31 -2.64 3.44
C ILE A 45 9.11 -1.67 2.56
N ALA A 46 8.56 -1.23 1.43
CA ALA A 46 9.20 -0.25 0.54
C ALA A 46 9.42 1.09 1.26
N ILE A 47 8.41 1.56 1.99
CA ILE A 47 8.49 2.79 2.81
C ILE A 47 9.49 2.58 3.95
N GLY A 48 9.43 1.43 4.62
CA GLY A 48 10.37 1.05 5.68
C GLY A 48 11.82 1.08 5.22
N ALA A 49 12.12 0.56 4.03
CA ALA A 49 13.46 0.62 3.45
C ALA A 49 13.97 2.07 3.30
N ALA A 50 13.10 3.00 2.90
CA ALA A 50 13.46 4.42 2.77
C ALA A 50 13.61 5.13 4.13
N ILE A 51 12.80 4.78 5.12
CA ILE A 51 12.90 5.31 6.49
C ILE A 51 14.19 4.81 7.15
N LEU A 52 14.46 3.51 7.04
CA LEU A 52 15.60 2.82 7.63
C LEU A 52 16.84 2.86 6.72
N ARG A 53 16.94 3.85 5.84
CA ARG A 53 18.01 3.98 4.82
C ARG A 53 19.43 3.85 5.39
N LYS A 54 19.65 4.24 6.65
CA LYS A 54 20.96 4.16 7.34
C LYS A 54 21.41 2.72 7.60
N TRP A 55 20.50 1.73 7.61
CA TRP A 55 20.85 0.32 7.79
C TRP A 55 21.34 -0.37 6.51
N PHE A 56 21.15 0.27 5.36
CA PHE A 56 21.50 -0.31 4.08
C PHE A 56 22.80 0.30 3.55
N PRO A 57 23.66 -0.49 2.90
CA PRO A 57 24.84 0.01 2.19
C PRO A 57 24.43 0.91 1.02
N ASP A 58 25.41 1.66 0.48
CA ASP A 58 25.22 2.77 -0.46
C ASP A 58 24.18 2.51 -1.56
N GLY A 59 23.06 3.22 -1.44
CA GLY A 59 21.97 3.22 -2.43
C GLY A 59 21.13 1.96 -2.50
N LEU A 60 21.39 0.91 -1.70
CA LEU A 60 20.59 -0.32 -1.70
C LEU A 60 19.14 -0.05 -1.26
N TRP A 61 18.93 0.82 -0.26
CA TRP A 61 17.60 1.22 0.17
C TRP A 61 16.74 1.77 -0.98
N LEU A 62 17.36 2.50 -1.91
CA LEU A 62 16.68 3.10 -3.04
C LEU A 62 16.27 2.05 -4.07
N LYS A 63 17.14 1.06 -4.33
CA LYS A 63 16.80 -0.09 -5.20
C LYS A 63 15.64 -0.89 -4.61
N ILE A 64 15.69 -1.21 -3.32
CA ILE A 64 14.62 -1.91 -2.62
C ILE A 64 13.32 -1.12 -2.71
N HIS A 65 13.35 0.18 -2.40
CA HIS A 65 12.19 1.06 -2.51
C HIS A 65 11.61 1.08 -3.93
N GLN A 66 12.45 1.20 -4.96
CA GLN A 66 12.01 1.24 -6.36
C GLN A 66 11.40 -0.08 -6.82
N TYR A 67 12.08 -1.22 -6.60
CA TYR A 67 11.59 -2.52 -7.06
C TYR A 67 10.32 -2.96 -6.32
N LEU A 68 10.23 -2.73 -5.02
CA LEU A 68 9.02 -3.03 -4.26
C LEU A 68 7.86 -2.13 -4.71
N ASN A 69 8.08 -0.84 -4.91
CA ASN A 69 7.02 0.05 -5.42
C ASN A 69 6.61 -0.29 -6.87
N LEU A 70 7.54 -0.76 -7.70
CA LEU A 70 7.19 -1.27 -9.03
C LEU A 70 6.25 -2.48 -8.91
N LEU A 71 6.54 -3.41 -8.00
CA LEU A 71 5.67 -4.57 -7.76
C LEU A 71 4.31 -4.14 -7.18
N VAL A 72 4.28 -3.14 -6.28
CA VAL A 72 3.03 -2.54 -5.77
C VAL A 72 2.19 -1.98 -6.91
N VAL A 73 2.80 -1.26 -7.85
CA VAL A 73 2.10 -0.72 -9.03
C VAL A 73 1.54 -1.85 -9.89
N LEU A 74 2.36 -2.85 -10.24
CA LEU A 74 1.94 -3.98 -11.06
C LEU A 74 0.78 -4.75 -10.44
N LEU A 75 0.85 -5.04 -9.13
CA LEU A 75 -0.23 -5.70 -8.41
C LEU A 75 -1.47 -4.82 -8.29
N THR A 76 -1.32 -3.50 -8.18
CA THR A 76 -2.46 -2.56 -8.15
C THR A 76 -3.16 -2.51 -9.51
N ILE A 77 -2.39 -2.55 -10.62
CA ILE A 77 -2.94 -2.68 -11.98
C ILE A 77 -3.70 -4.00 -12.12
N ALA A 78 -3.10 -5.12 -11.69
CA ALA A 78 -3.76 -6.43 -11.72
C ALA A 78 -5.04 -6.44 -10.87
N ALA A 79 -4.98 -5.90 -9.64
CA ALA A 79 -6.15 -5.78 -8.77
C ALA A 79 -7.27 -4.98 -9.45
N PHE A 80 -6.95 -3.80 -10.00
CA PHE A 80 -7.92 -2.98 -10.71
C PHE A 80 -8.54 -3.71 -11.91
N ALA A 81 -7.71 -4.38 -12.72
CA ALA A 81 -8.18 -5.18 -13.86
C ALA A 81 -9.12 -6.32 -13.45
N PHE A 82 -8.79 -7.08 -12.40
CA PHE A 82 -9.68 -8.13 -11.89
C PHE A 82 -11.00 -7.57 -11.34
N GLY A 83 -10.96 -6.43 -10.65
CA GLY A 83 -12.18 -5.77 -10.16
C GLY A 83 -13.09 -5.30 -11.30
N VAL A 84 -12.51 -4.74 -12.36
CA VAL A 84 -13.27 -4.36 -13.57
C VAL A 84 -13.83 -5.59 -14.27
N ALA A 85 -13.01 -6.63 -14.49
CA ALA A 85 -13.43 -7.87 -15.12
C ALA A 85 -14.59 -8.54 -14.35
N ALA A 86 -14.51 -8.59 -13.02
CA ALA A 86 -15.58 -9.13 -12.19
C ALA A 86 -16.91 -8.38 -12.38
N ILE A 87 -16.87 -7.04 -12.45
CA ILE A 87 -18.08 -6.23 -12.66
C ILE A 87 -18.65 -6.47 -14.06
N ILE A 88 -17.80 -6.52 -15.10
CA ILE A 88 -18.24 -6.75 -16.48
C ILE A 88 -18.95 -8.10 -16.60
N GLU A 89 -18.33 -9.17 -16.08
CA GLU A 89 -18.88 -10.53 -16.11
C GLU A 89 -20.19 -10.66 -15.32
N GLU A 90 -20.35 -9.89 -14.24
CA GLU A 90 -21.57 -9.88 -13.42
C GLU A 90 -22.65 -8.92 -13.95
N THR A 91 -22.38 -8.15 -15.02
CA THR A 91 -23.35 -7.23 -15.62
C THR A 91 -24.10 -7.93 -16.76
N PRO A 92 -25.44 -8.07 -16.66
CA PRO A 92 -26.24 -8.65 -17.74
C PRO A 92 -26.09 -7.88 -19.06
N ALA A 93 -26.24 -8.57 -20.20
CA ALA A 93 -26.20 -7.93 -21.52
C ALA A 93 -27.23 -6.79 -21.61
N GLY A 94 -26.77 -5.59 -21.98
CA GLY A 94 -27.59 -4.37 -22.00
C GLY A 94 -27.79 -3.69 -20.64
N GLY A 95 -27.25 -4.25 -19.56
CA GLY A 95 -27.22 -3.64 -18.24
C GLY A 95 -26.14 -2.56 -18.11
N ASN A 96 -26.37 -1.58 -17.24
CA ASN A 96 -25.34 -0.60 -16.90
C ASN A 96 -24.44 -1.17 -15.78
N PRO A 97 -23.15 -1.42 -16.05
CA PRO A 97 -22.23 -1.84 -15.01
C PRO A 97 -22.05 -0.66 -14.07
N ARG A 98 -22.70 -0.72 -12.90
CA ARG A 98 -22.74 0.35 -11.90
C ARG A 98 -21.36 0.57 -11.24
N HIS A 99 -20.34 0.92 -12.02
CA HIS A 99 -18.94 0.96 -11.61
C HIS A 99 -18.67 1.95 -10.47
N PHE A 100 -19.51 2.98 -10.29
CA PHE A 100 -19.33 4.01 -9.26
C PHE A 100 -20.63 4.29 -8.52
N ASN A 101 -21.00 3.38 -7.60
CA ASN A 101 -22.05 3.64 -6.62
C ASN A 101 -21.43 3.98 -5.27
N ALA A 102 -21.97 5.00 -4.60
CA ALA A 102 -21.46 5.50 -3.32
C ALA A 102 -21.89 4.67 -2.11
N GLU A 103 -22.95 3.86 -2.24
CA GLU A 103 -23.50 3.07 -1.14
C GLU A 103 -23.11 1.59 -1.21
N PRO A 104 -22.85 0.92 -0.06
CA PRO A 104 -22.71 1.50 1.29
C PRO A 104 -21.34 2.15 1.56
N TYR A 105 -20.34 1.92 0.69
CA TYR A 105 -19.00 2.52 0.83
C TYR A 105 -18.49 2.99 -0.55
N PRO A 106 -17.83 4.15 -0.64
CA PRO A 106 -17.25 4.65 -1.89
C PRO A 106 -15.97 3.89 -2.31
N HIS A 107 -15.90 2.58 -2.05
CA HIS A 107 -14.77 1.70 -2.33
C HIS A 107 -14.33 1.81 -3.80
N ARG A 108 -15.27 1.84 -4.74
CA ARG A 108 -14.93 1.88 -6.18
C ARG A 108 -14.33 3.23 -6.59
N THR A 109 -14.88 4.33 -6.08
CA THR A 109 -14.40 5.70 -6.37
C THR A 109 -13.04 5.96 -5.74
N ILE A 110 -12.87 5.62 -4.47
CA ILE A 110 -11.57 5.76 -3.79
C ILE A 110 -10.53 4.84 -4.43
N GLY A 111 -10.94 3.65 -4.90
CA GLY A 111 -10.07 2.72 -5.63
C GLY A 111 -9.54 3.32 -6.92
N LEU A 112 -10.38 4.02 -7.68
CA LEU A 112 -9.94 4.75 -8.88
C LEU A 112 -8.96 5.88 -8.52
N ILE A 113 -9.23 6.63 -7.45
CA ILE A 113 -8.32 7.70 -6.99
C ILE A 113 -6.95 7.12 -6.63
N VAL A 114 -6.92 6.04 -5.84
CA VAL A 114 -5.68 5.34 -5.47
C VAL A 114 -4.95 4.83 -6.73
N PHE A 115 -5.67 4.24 -7.66
CA PHE A 115 -5.11 3.74 -8.92
C PHE A 115 -4.45 4.86 -9.74
N VAL A 116 -5.11 6.00 -9.92
CA VAL A 116 -4.53 7.14 -10.66
C VAL A 116 -3.33 7.71 -9.92
N LEU A 117 -3.43 7.90 -8.60
CA LEU A 117 -2.37 8.47 -7.79
C LEU A 117 -1.12 7.58 -7.71
N VAL A 118 -1.28 6.24 -7.71
CA VAL A 118 -0.12 5.34 -7.70
C VAL A 118 0.64 5.36 -9.03
N LEU A 119 -0.06 5.52 -10.15
CA LEU A 119 0.58 5.72 -11.46
C LEU A 119 1.30 7.07 -11.53
N PHE A 120 0.69 8.12 -10.97
CA PHE A 120 1.34 9.42 -10.84
C PHE A 120 2.60 9.33 -9.96
N GLN A 121 2.57 8.60 -8.85
CA GLN A 121 3.74 8.36 -8.01
C GLN A 121 4.87 7.63 -8.75
N LEU A 122 4.54 6.60 -9.54
CA LEU A 122 5.53 5.90 -10.37
C LEU A 122 6.18 6.85 -11.37
N GLY A 123 5.37 7.61 -12.11
CA GLY A 123 5.87 8.59 -13.07
C GLY A 123 6.75 9.66 -12.42
N SER A 124 6.25 10.26 -11.33
CA SER A 124 7.01 11.23 -10.53
C SER A 124 8.32 10.67 -9.99
N GLY A 125 8.35 9.40 -9.58
CA GLY A 125 9.53 8.64 -9.17
C GLY A 125 10.58 8.51 -10.27
N GLN A 126 10.14 8.25 -11.50
CA GLN A 126 11.02 8.09 -12.67
C GLN A 126 11.65 9.41 -13.11
N PHE A 127 10.90 10.50 -13.02
CA PHE A 127 11.38 11.86 -13.34
C PHE A 127 11.92 12.61 -12.12
N ARG A 128 12.37 11.88 -11.08
CA ARG A 128 12.88 12.52 -9.86
C ARG A 128 14.03 13.48 -10.20
N PRO A 129 14.07 14.70 -9.64
CA PRO A 129 15.20 15.60 -9.83
C PRO A 129 16.49 15.02 -9.25
N ASN A 130 17.64 15.37 -9.83
CA ASN A 130 18.95 14.90 -9.40
C ASN A 130 19.25 15.30 -7.95
N THR A 131 19.99 14.44 -7.27
CA THR A 131 20.55 14.74 -5.95
C THR A 131 21.63 15.82 -6.11
N PRO A 132 21.69 16.84 -5.23
CA PRO A 132 22.77 17.81 -5.27
C PRO A 132 24.14 17.13 -5.09
N GLY A 133 25.17 17.66 -5.76
CA GLY A 133 26.55 17.25 -5.55
C GLY A 133 27.06 17.59 -4.14
N LYS A 134 28.23 17.06 -3.77
CA LYS A 134 28.87 17.41 -2.48
C LYS A 134 29.16 18.92 -2.46
N GLY A 135 28.58 19.64 -1.51
CA GLY A 135 28.75 21.08 -1.35
C GLY A 135 27.78 21.94 -2.18
N GLU A 136 26.86 21.34 -2.92
CA GLU A 136 25.83 22.08 -3.66
C GLU A 136 24.53 22.19 -2.87
N ASP A 137 23.87 23.34 -2.99
CA ASP A 137 22.55 23.53 -2.43
C ASP A 137 21.49 22.73 -3.17
N LYS A 138 20.51 22.21 -2.42
CA LYS A 138 19.36 21.52 -3.00
C LYS A 138 18.50 22.50 -3.78
N THR A 139 18.21 22.18 -5.04
CA THR A 139 17.30 22.99 -5.87
C THR A 139 15.88 23.04 -5.29
N ARG A 140 15.17 24.15 -5.51
CA ARG A 140 13.76 24.29 -5.08
C ARG A 140 12.88 23.18 -5.65
N ILE A 141 13.10 22.80 -6.90
CA ILE A 141 12.36 21.72 -7.59
C ILE A 141 12.58 20.38 -6.87
N ARG A 142 13.83 20.05 -6.53
CA ARG A 142 14.15 18.83 -5.77
C ARG A 142 13.47 18.83 -4.40
N SER A 143 13.53 19.94 -3.68
CA SER A 143 12.93 20.07 -2.36
C SER A 143 11.40 19.91 -2.39
N SER A 144 10.72 20.63 -3.29
CA SER A 144 9.27 20.51 -3.48
C SER A 144 8.86 19.09 -3.90
N TRP A 145 9.63 18.46 -4.79
CA TRP A 145 9.39 17.08 -5.20
C TRP A 145 9.49 16.12 -4.01
N GLU A 146 10.49 16.26 -3.14
CA GLU A 146 10.66 15.37 -1.98
C GLU A 146 9.49 15.49 -0.99
N ILE A 147 9.04 16.72 -0.73
CA ILE A 147 7.89 16.98 0.14
C ILE A 147 6.62 16.38 -0.47
N LEU A 148 6.34 16.69 -1.73
CA LEU A 148 5.16 16.21 -2.43
C LEU A 148 5.15 14.68 -2.55
N HIS A 149 6.28 14.08 -2.94
CA HIS A 149 6.43 12.63 -3.04
C HIS A 149 6.19 11.94 -1.70
N ARG A 150 6.71 12.49 -0.60
CA ARG A 150 6.52 11.94 0.75
C ARG A 150 5.08 12.08 1.23
N VAL A 151 4.49 13.27 1.13
CA VAL A 151 3.11 13.52 1.58
C VAL A 151 2.15 12.67 0.79
N LEU A 152 2.23 12.68 -0.55
CA LEU A 152 1.39 11.84 -1.39
C LEU A 152 1.60 10.35 -1.12
N GLY A 153 2.83 9.90 -0.85
CA GLY A 153 3.11 8.49 -0.54
C GLY A 153 2.42 8.02 0.73
N ILE A 154 2.48 8.82 1.80
CA ILE A 154 1.81 8.52 3.07
C ILE A 154 0.29 8.59 2.91
N SER A 155 -0.24 9.60 2.23
CA SER A 155 -1.67 9.71 1.95
C SER A 155 -2.20 8.53 1.12
N LEU A 156 -1.43 8.08 0.11
CA LEU A 156 -1.74 6.89 -0.67
C LEU A 156 -1.77 5.62 0.17
N LEU A 157 -0.80 5.44 1.07
CA LEU A 157 -0.78 4.28 1.97
C LEU A 157 -2.05 4.25 2.83
N ALA A 158 -2.41 5.38 3.46
CA ALA A 158 -3.60 5.48 4.29
C ALA A 158 -4.89 5.21 3.51
N ALA A 159 -5.05 5.83 2.33
CA ALA A 159 -6.19 5.59 1.46
C ALA A 159 -6.27 4.12 1.02
N SER A 160 -5.12 3.49 0.75
CA SER A 160 -5.07 2.09 0.32
C SER A 160 -5.38 1.11 1.45
N TRP A 161 -5.01 1.40 2.69
CA TRP A 161 -5.44 0.60 3.84
C TRP A 161 -6.94 0.68 4.07
N TYR A 162 -7.53 1.87 3.93
CA TYR A 162 -8.99 2.00 3.89
C TYR A 162 -9.61 1.16 2.76
N GLN A 163 -8.98 1.14 1.58
CA GLN A 163 -9.46 0.35 0.44
C GLN A 163 -9.42 -1.15 0.69
N VAL A 164 -8.34 -1.66 1.27
CA VAL A 164 -8.26 -3.08 1.64
C VAL A 164 -9.29 -3.40 2.72
N GLN A 165 -9.42 -2.56 3.75
CA GLN A 165 -10.40 -2.76 4.83
C GLN A 165 -11.84 -2.81 4.31
N SER A 166 -12.25 -1.82 3.52
CA SER A 166 -13.60 -1.78 2.93
C SER A 166 -13.83 -2.93 1.94
N GLY A 167 -12.81 -3.30 1.16
CA GLY A 167 -12.87 -4.44 0.25
C GLY A 167 -13.04 -5.77 0.97
N LEU A 168 -12.35 -5.97 2.11
CA LEU A 168 -12.50 -7.16 2.95
C LEU A 168 -13.90 -7.25 3.56
N GLN A 169 -14.45 -6.14 4.06
CA GLN A 169 -15.82 -6.11 4.58
C GLN A 169 -16.85 -6.48 3.50
N ILE A 170 -16.70 -5.91 2.30
CA ILE A 170 -17.53 -6.26 1.14
C ILE A 170 -17.38 -7.76 0.83
N TYR A 171 -16.15 -8.24 0.69
CA TYR A 171 -15.88 -9.63 0.35
C TYR A 171 -16.46 -10.61 1.38
N GLN A 172 -16.31 -10.33 2.68
CA GLN A 172 -16.89 -11.14 3.75
C GLN A 172 -18.42 -11.16 3.67
N THR A 173 -19.05 -10.01 3.50
CA THR A 173 -20.51 -9.89 3.32
C THR A 173 -21.03 -10.71 2.13
N LEU A 174 -20.21 -10.88 1.09
CA LEU A 174 -20.62 -11.53 -0.15
C LEU A 174 -20.30 -13.02 -0.23
N PHE A 175 -19.25 -13.50 0.46
CA PHE A 175 -18.64 -14.80 0.13
C PHE A 175 -18.19 -15.66 1.32
N VAL A 176 -18.19 -15.13 2.55
CA VAL A 176 -17.58 -15.80 3.71
C VAL A 176 -18.55 -15.78 4.89
N ASP A 177 -18.78 -16.94 5.50
CA ASP A 177 -19.53 -17.03 6.75
C ASP A 177 -18.77 -16.38 7.91
N SER A 178 -19.52 -15.78 8.83
CA SER A 178 -19.10 -14.85 9.89
C SER A 178 -17.98 -15.30 10.84
N ALA A 179 -17.49 -16.54 10.73
CA ALA A 179 -16.51 -17.14 11.64
C ALA A 179 -15.08 -16.60 11.47
N THR A 180 -14.69 -16.12 10.27
CA THR A 180 -13.32 -15.61 10.02
C THR A 180 -13.32 -14.10 9.83
N ASN A 181 -12.64 -13.38 10.73
CA ASN A 181 -12.48 -11.92 10.63
C ASN A 181 -11.21 -11.55 9.83
N LEU A 182 -11.33 -11.49 8.50
CA LEU A 182 -10.22 -11.15 7.61
C LEU A 182 -9.67 -9.74 7.86
N SER A 183 -10.54 -8.80 8.27
CA SER A 183 -10.12 -7.44 8.64
C SER A 183 -9.14 -7.47 9.82
N SER A 184 -9.42 -8.26 10.86
CA SER A 184 -8.53 -8.41 12.03
C SER A 184 -7.18 -9.00 11.64
N ILE A 185 -7.16 -10.00 10.75
CA ILE A 185 -5.91 -10.60 10.24
C ILE A 185 -5.08 -9.55 9.50
N PHE A 186 -5.73 -8.78 8.61
CA PHE A 186 -5.06 -7.70 7.87
C PHE A 186 -4.41 -6.67 8.78
N TRP A 187 -5.14 -6.14 9.77
CA TRP A 187 -4.59 -5.18 10.73
C TRP A 187 -3.51 -5.77 11.63
N GLY A 188 -3.60 -7.06 11.97
CA GLY A 188 -2.53 -7.76 12.68
C GLY A 188 -1.21 -7.78 11.90
N ILE A 189 -1.26 -8.13 10.61
CA ILE A 189 -0.07 -8.16 9.74
C ILE A 189 0.48 -6.75 9.50
N VAL A 190 -0.37 -5.82 9.08
CA VAL A 190 0.03 -4.44 8.78
C VAL A 190 0.55 -3.73 10.03
N GLY A 191 -0.11 -3.93 11.16
CA GLY A 191 0.29 -3.39 12.46
C GLY A 191 1.65 -3.94 12.89
N ALA A 192 1.89 -5.25 12.73
CA ALA A 192 3.17 -5.86 13.06
C ALA A 192 4.31 -5.30 12.19
N ILE A 193 4.13 -5.23 10.86
CA ILE A 193 5.15 -4.70 9.95
C ILE A 193 5.44 -3.23 10.26
N SER A 194 4.40 -2.42 10.42
CA SER A 194 4.53 -0.98 10.71
C SER A 194 5.19 -0.75 12.08
N GLY A 195 4.84 -1.57 13.08
CA GLY A 195 5.43 -1.54 14.42
C GLY A 195 6.93 -1.87 14.40
N LEU A 196 7.34 -2.89 13.65
CA LEU A 196 8.76 -3.24 13.47
C LEU A 196 9.55 -2.11 12.80
N ILE A 197 8.98 -1.47 11.78
CA ILE A 197 9.61 -0.33 11.09
C ILE A 197 9.75 0.85 12.05
N ALA A 198 8.70 1.17 12.81
CA ALA A 198 8.73 2.25 13.79
C ALA A 198 9.76 1.99 14.89
N LEU A 199 9.83 0.75 15.41
CA LEU A 199 10.85 0.34 16.37
C LEU A 199 12.26 0.51 15.80
N GLY A 200 12.50 0.03 14.57
CA GLY A 200 13.79 0.21 13.90
C GLY A 200 14.18 1.68 13.74
N PHE A 201 13.21 2.55 13.42
CA PHE A 201 13.44 3.99 13.32
C PHE A 201 13.85 4.60 14.67
N VAL A 202 13.15 4.25 15.76
CA VAL A 202 13.49 4.70 17.11
C VAL A 202 14.90 4.27 17.51
N VAL A 203 15.28 3.01 17.23
CA VAL A 203 16.64 2.50 17.51
C VAL A 203 17.71 3.29 16.75
N ILE A 204 17.46 3.63 15.48
CA ILE A 204 18.38 4.45 14.68
C ILE A 204 18.57 5.84 15.30
N GLN A 205 17.48 6.47 15.77
CA GLN A 205 17.55 7.81 16.37
C GLN A 205 18.33 7.79 17.68
N ILE A 206 18.04 6.82 18.57
CA ILE A 206 18.76 6.68 19.84
C ILE A 206 20.25 6.42 19.63
N LYS A 207 20.62 5.61 18.64
CA LYS A 207 22.03 5.35 18.34
C LYS A 207 22.72 6.57 17.73
N GLY A 208 22.03 7.31 16.85
CA GLY A 208 22.55 8.55 16.28
C GLY A 208 22.90 9.59 17.34
N ASP A 209 22.00 9.81 18.31
CA ASP A 209 22.23 10.76 19.40
C ASP A 209 23.47 10.38 20.24
N LYS A 210 23.70 9.08 20.48
CA LYS A 210 24.88 8.61 21.23
C LYS A 210 26.20 8.79 20.47
N ASP A 211 26.18 8.56 19.17
CA ASP A 211 27.38 8.71 18.34
C ASP A 211 27.77 10.21 18.29
N ASP A 212 26.81 11.13 18.14
CA ASP A 212 27.03 12.58 18.16
C ASP A 212 27.56 13.08 19.53
N ASP A 213 27.05 12.58 20.65
CA ASP A 213 27.56 12.88 22.00
C ASP A 213 28.99 12.35 22.19
N SER A 214 29.37 11.23 21.57
CA SER A 214 30.71 10.67 21.69
C SER A 214 31.76 11.45 20.87
N ASP A 215 31.41 11.89 19.66
CA ASP A 215 32.29 12.67 18.78
C ASP A 215 32.52 14.10 19.30
N SER A 216 31.49 14.72 19.91
CA SER A 216 31.62 16.03 20.55
C SER A 216 32.59 16.00 21.74
N ASN A 217 32.47 14.99 22.61
CA ASN A 217 33.38 14.81 23.75
C ASN A 217 34.84 14.58 23.32
N GLN A 218 35.09 13.80 22.25
CA GLN A 218 36.46 13.59 21.74
C GLN A 218 37.07 14.86 21.14
N ASN A 219 36.27 15.70 20.46
CA ASN A 219 36.75 16.96 19.91
C ASN A 219 37.06 17.99 21.00
N GLU A 220 36.30 18.03 22.10
CA GLU A 220 36.61 18.87 23.27
C GLU A 220 37.91 18.42 23.98
N GLU A 221 38.12 17.12 24.15
CA GLU A 221 39.34 16.57 24.75
C GLU A 221 40.58 16.84 23.88
N LYS A 222 40.43 16.83 22.55
CA LYS A 222 41.54 17.13 21.63
C LYS A 222 41.91 18.62 21.64
N ASN A 223 40.92 19.52 21.63
CA ASN A 223 41.18 20.97 21.67
C ASN A 223 41.81 21.41 23.00
N SER A 224 41.38 20.85 24.13
CA SER A 224 41.96 21.20 25.45
C SER A 224 43.43 20.78 25.61
N ASN A 225 43.86 19.72 24.92
CA ASN A 225 45.25 19.26 24.91
C ASN A 225 46.16 20.06 23.96
N GLU A 226 45.62 20.74 22.93
CA GLU A 226 46.39 21.62 22.05
C GLU A 226 46.63 23.01 22.67
N ASP A 227 45.70 23.52 23.50
CA ASP A 227 45.83 24.83 24.18
C ASP A 227 46.76 24.81 25.41
N SER A 228 47.26 23.63 25.81
CA SER A 228 48.09 23.43 27.00
C SER A 228 49.59 23.18 26.70
N ILE A 229 50.03 23.40 25.45
CA ILE A 229 51.44 23.33 24.98
C ILE A 229 51.90 24.72 24.54
#